data_AF-A0A966J981-F1
#
_entry.id   AF-A0A966J981-F1
#
_cell.length_a   1.000
_cell.length_b   1.000
_cell.length_c   1.000
_cell.angle_alpha   90.00
_cell.angle_beta   90.00
_cell.angle_gamma   90.00
#
_symmetry.space_group_name_H-M   'P 1'
#
loop_
_entity.id
_entity.type
_entity.pdbx_description
1 polymer ?
#
loop_
_entity_poly.entity_id
_entity_poly.type
_entity_poly.pdbx_seq_one_letter_code
_entity_poly.pdbx_strand_id
1 'polypeptide(L)' 'MQRVAVLSLHTSPLVQPGEGDGGGMNVYVRELVSALAHAGVDCTTYTRTWRTDLPREIVVEPNHRVVHIPAGDV' A
#
# COMPACT_ATOMS: atom_id res chain seq x y z
N MET A 1 -16.33 -4.16 13.78
CA MET A 1 -15.00 -4.24 13.17
C MET A 1 -14.75 -2.95 12.40
N GLN A 2 -13.73 -2.17 12.77
CA GLN A 2 -13.39 -0.92 12.09
C GLN A 2 -12.57 -1.23 10.83
N ARG A 3 -12.79 -0.45 9.76
CA ARG A 3 -12.12 -0.63 8.47
C ARG A 3 -11.63 0.71 7.94
N VAL A 4 -10.45 0.72 7.35
CA VAL A 4 -9.85 1.91 6.73
C VAL A 4 -9.33 1.58 5.34
N ALA A 5 -9.64 2.46 4.38
CA ALA A 5 -9.06 2.46 3.05
C ALA A 5 -8.07 3.64 2.94
N VAL A 6 -6.82 3.35 2.60
CA VAL A 6 -5.78 4.35 2.37
C VAL A 6 -5.47 4.42 0.87
N LEU A 7 -5.36 5.63 0.32
CA LEU A 7 -5.01 5.85 -1.07
C LEU A 7 -3.56 6.35 -1.14
N SER A 8 -2.67 5.57 -1.76
CA SER A 8 -1.28 5.96 -2.04
C SER A 8 -1.01 5.83 -3.54
N LEU A 9 -1.56 6.77 -4.31
CA LEU A 9 -1.53 6.70 -5.78
C LEU A 9 -0.18 7.08 -6.38
N HIS A 10 0.50 8.08 -5.79
CA HIS A 10 1.72 8.67 -6.34
C HIS A 10 2.90 7.69 -6.46
N THR A 11 3.00 6.74 -5.54
CA THR A 11 4.01 5.67 -5.48
C THR A 11 3.54 4.63 -4.46
N SER A 12 3.95 3.38 -4.63
CA SER A 12 3.50 2.27 -3.76
C SER A 12 4.25 2.25 -2.44
N PRO A 13 3.57 2.02 -1.30
CA PRO A 13 4.21 1.90 0.01
C PRO A 13 5.14 0.67 0.12
N LEU A 14 5.15 -0.20 -0.90
CA LEU A 14 6.02 -1.38 -0.97
C LEU A 14 7.27 -1.16 -1.82
N VAL A 15 7.45 0.02 -2.43
CA VAL A 15 8.70 0.38 -3.12
C VAL A 15 9.82 0.50 -2.08
N GLN A 16 10.98 -0.07 -2.40
CA GLN A 16 12.20 0.04 -1.60
C GLN A 16 12.51 1.54 -1.34
N PRO A 17 12.56 1.99 -0.08
CA PRO A 17 12.94 3.36 0.21
C PRO A 17 14.36 3.64 -0.30
N GLY A 18 14.54 4.78 -0.97
CA GLY A 18 15.80 5.17 -1.59
C GLY A 18 15.96 4.75 -3.06
N GLU A 19 14.98 4.04 -3.64
CA GLU A 19 14.94 3.73 -5.07
C GLU A 19 13.78 4.47 -5.77
N GLY A 20 14.05 5.06 -6.94
CA GLY A 20 13.04 5.77 -7.74
C GLY A 20 12.31 6.85 -6.95
N ASP A 21 10.97 6.82 -6.97
CA ASP A 21 10.11 7.70 -6.17
C ASP A 21 9.87 7.18 -4.74
N GLY A 22 10.55 6.10 -4.31
CA GLY A 22 10.45 5.53 -2.97
C GLY A 22 11.09 6.44 -1.92
N GLY A 23 10.26 7.18 -1.18
CA GLY A 23 10.71 8.17 -0.20
C GLY A 23 10.08 8.02 1.18
N GLY A 24 10.16 9.09 1.99
CA GLY A 24 9.65 9.11 3.35
C GLY A 24 8.12 8.90 3.44
N MET A 25 7.36 9.29 2.41
CA MET A 25 5.91 9.10 2.39
C MET A 25 5.53 7.62 2.26
N ASN A 26 6.28 6.84 1.48
CA ASN A 26 6.06 5.39 1.34
C ASN A 26 6.24 4.68 2.68
N VAL A 27 7.33 5.02 3.39
CA VAL A 27 7.61 4.50 4.74
C VAL A 27 6.50 4.93 5.70
N TYR A 28 6.15 6.22 5.71
CA TYR A 28 5.10 6.74 6.60
C TYR A 28 3.77 6.03 6.40
N VAL A 29 3.31 5.87 5.16
CA VAL A 29 2.04 5.19 4.85
C VAL A 29 2.10 3.72 5.30
N ARG A 30 3.19 3.01 4.98
CA ARG A 30 3.36 1.62 5.39
C ARG A 30 3.30 1.47 6.91
N GLU A 31 4.09 2.24 7.65
CA GLU A 31 4.17 2.14 9.11
C GLU A 31 2.89 2.59 9.80
N LEU A 32 2.22 3.63 9.30
CA LEU A 32 0.92 4.07 9.81
C LEU A 32 -0.14 2.97 9.66
N VAL A 33 -0.22 2.36 8.49
CA VAL A 33 -1.22 1.33 8.21
C VAL A 33 -0.94 0.06 9.01
N SER A 34 0.33 -0.32 9.14
CA SER A 34 0.75 -1.42 10.00
C SER A 34 0.41 -1.19 11.47
N ALA A 35 0.60 0.03 11.99
CA ALA A 35 0.21 0.37 13.35
C ALA A 35 -1.32 0.26 13.56
N LEU A 36 -2.13 0.68 12.59
CA LEU A 36 -3.59 0.54 12.63
C LEU A 36 -4.01 -0.94 12.57
N ALA A 37 -3.35 -1.74 11.75
CA ALA A 37 -3.60 -3.17 11.62
C ALA A 37 -3.31 -3.92 12.93
N HIS A 38 -2.20 -3.59 13.60
CA HIS A 38 -1.87 -4.10 14.93
C HIS A 38 -2.83 -3.62 16.03
N ALA A 39 -3.47 -2.46 15.86
CA ALA A 39 -4.55 -2.00 16.73
C ALA A 39 -5.91 -2.68 16.44
N GLY A 40 -5.98 -3.62 15.48
CA GLY A 40 -7.17 -4.40 15.17
C GLY A 40 -8.09 -3.79 14.09
N VAL A 41 -7.61 -2.80 13.35
CA VAL A 41 -8.33 -2.21 12.21
C VAL A 41 -8.03 -3.00 10.94
N ASP A 42 -9.05 -3.38 10.19
CA ASP A 42 -8.86 -4.01 8.87
C ASP A 42 -8.56 -2.93 7.81
N CYS A 43 -7.31 -2.91 7.37
CA CYS A 43 -6.72 -1.88 6.53
C CYS A 43 -6.45 -2.38 5.10
N THR A 44 -6.84 -1.56 4.13
CA THR A 44 -6.53 -1.75 2.71
C THR A 44 -5.85 -0.51 2.16
N THR A 45 -4.64 -0.66 1.62
CA THR A 45 -3.96 0.41 0.91
C THR A 45 -4.11 0.20 -0.59
N TYR A 46 -4.71 1.15 -1.29
CA TYR A 46 -4.81 1.12 -2.74
C TYR A 46 -3.69 1.95 -3.35
N THR A 47 -3.00 1.36 -4.32
CA THR A 47 -1.96 2.01 -5.09
C THR A 47 -2.11 1.68 -6.56
N ARG A 48 -1.60 2.54 -7.44
CA ARG A 48 -1.69 2.33 -8.89
C ARG A 48 -0.87 1.09 -9.30
N THR A 49 -1.27 0.43 -10.37
CA THR A 49 -0.44 -0.58 -11.06
C THR A 49 0.58 0.11 -11.96
N TRP A 50 1.87 -0.23 -11.85
CA TRP A 50 2.96 0.38 -12.66
C TRP A 50 3.84 -0.65 -13.38
N ARG A 51 3.57 -1.96 -13.25
CA ARG A 51 4.12 -3.02 -14.10
C ARG A 51 3.08 -4.10 -14.31
N THR A 52 3.14 -4.79 -15.45
CA THR A 52 2.16 -5.81 -15.86
C THR A 52 2.23 -7.08 -15.03
N ASP A 53 3.34 -7.31 -14.33
CA ASP A 53 3.61 -8.49 -13.51
C ASP A 53 3.25 -8.30 -12.02
N LEU A 54 2.72 -7.14 -11.63
CA LEU A 54 2.34 -6.88 -10.24
C LEU A 54 1.15 -7.75 -9.83
N PRO A 55 1.20 -8.39 -8.64
CA PRO A 55 0.04 -9.10 -8.11
C PRO A 55 -1.07 -8.09 -7.81
N ARG A 56 -2.32 -8.44 -8.10
CA ARG A 56 -3.48 -7.57 -7.81
C ARG A 56 -3.57 -7.20 -6.33
N GLU A 57 -3.19 -8.11 -5.44
CA GLU A 57 -3.24 -7.92 -4.00
C GLU A 57 -2.01 -8.56 -3.35
N ILE A 58 -1.49 -7.88 -2.33
CA ILE A 58 -0.41 -8.35 -1.47
C ILE A 58 -0.88 -8.25 -0.03
N VAL A 59 -0.90 -9.38 0.67
CA VAL A 59 -1.06 -9.38 2.13
C VAL A 59 0.29 -9.02 2.74
N VAL A 60 0.35 -7.88 3.43
CA VAL A 60 1.57 -7.41 4.08
C VAL A 60 1.73 -8.11 5.43
N GLU A 61 0.65 -8.15 6.21
CA GLU A 61 0.55 -8.78 7.54
C GLU A 61 -0.94 -8.92 7.93
N PRO A 62 -1.30 -9.55 9.06
CA PRO A 62 -2.69 -9.64 9.49
C PRO A 62 -3.36 -8.26 9.54
N ASN A 63 -4.57 -8.15 8.97
CA ASN A 63 -5.33 -6.91 8.85
C ASN A 63 -4.72 -5.81 7.96
N HIS A 64 -3.62 -6.06 7.22
CA HIS A 64 -3.04 -5.10 6.28
C HIS A 64 -2.81 -5.75 4.91
N ARG A 65 -3.52 -5.24 3.91
CA ARG A 65 -3.29 -5.60 2.49
C ARG A 65 -3.05 -4.38 1.63
N VAL A 66 -2.28 -4.57 0.57
CA VAL A 66 -2.07 -3.60 -0.51
C VAL A 66 -2.75 -4.12 -1.77
N VAL A 67 -3.56 -3.30 -2.42
CA VAL A 67 -4.26 -3.62 -3.66
C VAL A 67 -3.76 -2.71 -4.78
N HIS A 68 -3.28 -3.33 -5.85
CA HIS A 68 -2.89 -2.64 -7.08
C HIS A 68 -4.12 -2.43 -7.95
N ILE A 69 -4.40 -1.18 -8.31
CA ILE A 69 -5.56 -0.80 -9.13
C ILE A 69 -5.10 -0.33 -10.52
N PRO A 70 -5.81 -0.70 -11.60
CA PRO A 70 -5.61 -0.08 -12.91
C PRO A 70 -6.03 1.39 -12.84
N ALA A 71 -5.13 2.31 -13.17
CA ALA A 71 -5.39 3.74 -13.10
C ALA A 71 -4.66 4.46 -14.25
N GLY A 72 -4.98 4.06 -15.48
CA GLY A 72 -4.27 4.44 -16.70
C GLY A 72 -3.35 3.34 -17.20
N ASP A 73 -2.58 3.66 -18.23
CA ASP A 73 -1.61 2.73 -18.80
C ASP A 73 -0.51 2.38 -17.79
N VAL A 74 -0.06 1.14 -17.91
CA VAL A 74 1.00 0.54 -17.09
C VAL A 74 2.34 0.75 -17.76
#